data_AF-A0A0F8YVF6-F1
#
_entry.id   AF-A0A0F8YVF6-F1
#
_cell.length_a   1.000
_cell.length_b   1.000
_cell.length_c   1.000
_cell.angle_alpha   90.00
_cell.angle_beta   90.00
_cell.angle_gamma   90.00
#
_symmetry.space_group_name_H-M   'P 1'
#
loop_
_entity.id
_entity.type
_entity.pdbx_description
1 polymer ?
#
loop_
_entity_poly.entity_id
_entity_poly.type
_entity_poly.pdbx_seq_one_letter_code
_entity_poly.pdbx_strand_id
1 'polypeptide(L)'
;DLREEIRLLTSFIYQRESLNVNSHKINFIEEQARELFYGGGTEYDFSLWIQAALLFEHLIIPAKYYVPESLLEFAQDVIDEAKSHECKVERYQVNGDGKKVNAEIWEYSETISKITEWLDEEKGFKEKMKMKFFP
;
A
#
# COMPACT_ATOMS: atom_id res chain seq x y z
N ASP A 1 -13.76 9.64 -4.32
CA ASP A 1 -12.46 9.61 -5.02
C ASP A 1 -11.52 8.89 -4.08
N LEU A 2 -11.05 7.70 -4.45
CA LEU A 2 -10.28 6.82 -3.56
C LEU A 2 -9.04 7.50 -2.99
N ARG A 3 -8.38 8.36 -3.79
CA ARG A 3 -7.24 9.15 -3.31
C ARG A 3 -7.67 10.12 -2.22
N GLU A 4 -8.86 10.72 -2.36
CA GLU A 4 -9.44 11.61 -1.36
C GLU A 4 -9.92 10.84 -0.11
N GLU A 5 -10.48 9.64 -0.26
CA GLU A 5 -10.87 8.78 0.87
C GLU A 5 -9.66 8.31 1.67
N ILE A 6 -8.59 7.88 0.99
CA ILE A 6 -7.32 7.54 1.62
C ILE A 6 -6.68 8.79 2.23
N ARG A 7 -6.75 9.96 1.57
CA ARG A 7 -6.28 11.23 2.13
C ARG A 7 -7.06 11.62 3.39
N LEU A 8 -8.37 11.38 3.42
CA LEU A 8 -9.22 11.61 4.59
C LEU A 8 -8.92 10.62 5.72
N LEU A 9 -8.70 9.34 5.42
CA LEU A 9 -8.26 8.33 6.39
C LEU A 9 -6.89 8.69 6.96
N THR A 10 -5.96 9.07 6.09
CA THR A 10 -4.62 9.56 6.44
C THR A 10 -4.71 10.81 7.31
N SER A 11 -5.51 11.80 6.91
CA SER A 11 -5.77 13.02 7.68
C SER A 11 -6.42 12.72 9.02
N PHE A 12 -7.32 11.73 9.10
CA PHE A 12 -7.96 11.31 10.34
C PHE A 12 -6.95 10.65 11.28
N ILE A 13 -6.06 9.80 10.77
CA ILE A 13 -4.96 9.19 11.52
C ILE A 13 -3.99 10.27 12.02
N TYR A 14 -3.62 11.24 11.18
CA TYR A 14 -2.72 12.34 11.54
C TYR A 14 -3.36 13.39 12.47
N GLN A 15 -4.66 13.70 12.32
CA GLN A 15 -5.35 14.68 13.18
C GLN A 15 -5.66 14.13 14.58
N ARG A 16 -5.84 12.82 14.72
CA ARG A 16 -6.18 12.23 16.03
C ARG A 16 -5.00 12.15 16.99
N GLU A 17 -3.75 12.26 16.53
CA GLU A 17 -2.60 12.13 17.41
C GLU A 17 -1.38 12.95 16.95
N SER A 18 -1.01 13.97 17.72
CA SER A 18 0.40 14.07 18.09
C SER A 18 0.77 12.73 18.73
N LEU A 19 1.65 11.88 18.18
CA LEU A 19 2.44 10.84 18.90
C LEU A 19 3.02 9.76 17.97
N ASN A 20 4.23 9.32 18.33
CA ASN A 20 4.79 7.98 18.18
C ASN A 20 3.86 6.92 17.55
N VAL A 21 4.13 6.55 16.30
CA VAL A 21 3.60 5.33 15.69
C VAL A 21 4.23 4.13 16.40
N ASN A 22 3.58 3.65 17.46
CA ASN A 22 3.96 2.43 18.16
C ASN A 22 3.71 1.21 17.25
N SER A 23 4.57 0.20 17.34
CA SER A 23 4.54 -1.05 16.57
C SER A 23 3.15 -1.70 16.43
N HIS A 24 2.30 -1.57 17.45
CA HIS A 24 0.95 -2.14 17.47
C HIS A 24 0.00 -1.53 16.44
N LYS A 25 0.18 -0.24 16.08
CA LYS A 25 -0.67 0.43 15.08
C LYS A 25 -0.33 0.02 13.65
N ILE A 26 0.94 -0.31 13.40
CA ILE A 26 1.41 -0.81 12.11
C ILE A 26 0.92 -2.22 11.87
N ASN A 27 0.95 -3.07 12.90
CA ASN A 27 0.39 -4.41 12.79
C ASN A 27 -1.12 -4.34 12.45
N PHE A 28 -1.86 -3.41 13.07
CA PHE A 28 -3.27 -3.19 12.72
C PHE A 28 -3.43 -2.67 11.27
N ILE A 29 -2.62 -1.70 10.83
CA ILE A 29 -2.66 -1.21 9.44
C ILE A 29 -2.31 -2.33 8.46
N GLU A 30 -1.30 -3.16 8.77
CA GLU A 30 -0.90 -4.32 7.98
C GLU A 30 -2.03 -5.34 7.90
N GLU A 31 -2.65 -5.71 9.03
CA GLU A 31 -3.79 -6.63 9.08
C GLU A 31 -4.95 -6.13 8.23
N GLN A 32 -5.34 -4.85 8.37
CA GLN A 32 -6.42 -4.26 7.58
C GLN A 32 -6.07 -4.19 6.09
N ALA A 33 -4.82 -3.86 5.75
CA ALA A 33 -4.37 -3.83 4.36
C ALA A 33 -4.33 -5.23 3.73
N ARG A 34 -3.93 -6.25 4.50
CA ARG A 34 -3.94 -7.65 4.07
C ARG A 34 -5.36 -8.19 3.93
N GLU A 35 -6.26 -7.87 4.85
CA GLU A 35 -7.69 -8.21 4.71
C GLU A 35 -8.29 -7.58 3.45
N LEU A 36 -7.94 -6.33 3.15
CA LEU A 36 -8.35 -5.70 1.89
C LEU A 36 -7.67 -6.34 0.69
N PHE A 37 -6.42 -6.77 0.78
CA PHE A 37 -5.67 -7.36 -0.33
C PHE A 37 -6.10 -8.78 -0.69
N TYR A 38 -6.37 -9.62 0.31
CA TYR A 38 -6.74 -11.03 0.12
C TYR A 38 -8.25 -11.30 0.31
N GLY A 39 -9.00 -10.35 0.86
CA GLY A 39 -10.45 -10.44 1.01
C GLY A 39 -11.13 -10.30 -0.33
N GLY A 40 -11.90 -11.32 -0.72
CA GLY A 40 -12.62 -11.37 -1.99
C GLY A 40 -13.38 -10.06 -2.29
N GLY A 41 -13.21 -9.59 -3.53
CA GLY A 41 -13.62 -8.26 -3.99
C GLY A 41 -15.07 -7.91 -3.67
N THR A 42 -15.26 -6.67 -3.20
CA THR A 42 -16.59 -6.04 -3.15
C THR A 42 -17.05 -5.66 -4.56
N GLU A 43 -18.32 -5.27 -4.71
CA GLU A 43 -18.95 -4.81 -5.96
C GLU A 43 -18.23 -3.62 -6.64
N TYR A 44 -17.21 -3.06 -5.99
CA TYR A 44 -16.31 -2.06 -6.55
C TYR A 44 -15.01 -2.74 -6.98
N ASP A 45 -14.85 -2.86 -8.30
CA ASP A 45 -13.74 -3.48 -9.06
C ASP A 45 -12.40 -2.72 -8.91
N PHE A 46 -12.10 -2.22 -7.70
CA PHE A 46 -10.81 -1.61 -7.39
C PHE A 46 -9.80 -2.71 -7.11
N SER A 47 -8.83 -2.87 -8.00
CA SER A 47 -7.72 -3.81 -7.79
C SER A 47 -7.11 -3.60 -6.41
N LEU A 48 -7.25 -4.60 -5.56
CA LEU A 48 -6.95 -4.53 -4.13
C LEU A 48 -5.48 -4.12 -3.87
N TRP A 49 -4.59 -4.44 -4.81
CA TRP A 49 -3.20 -4.01 -4.81
C TRP A 49 -3.02 -2.49 -4.89
N ILE A 50 -3.91 -1.74 -5.57
CA ILE A 50 -3.83 -0.27 -5.60
C ILE A 50 -4.05 0.30 -4.20
N GLN A 51 -5.05 -0.23 -3.49
CA GLN A 51 -5.38 0.27 -2.14
C GLN A 51 -4.19 0.02 -1.21
N ALA A 52 -3.61 -1.17 -1.26
CA ALA A 52 -2.40 -1.49 -0.50
C ALA A 52 -1.22 -0.58 -0.89
N ALA A 53 -0.99 -0.35 -2.19
CA ALA A 53 0.09 0.51 -2.67
C ALA A 53 -0.06 1.96 -2.18
N LEU A 54 -1.27 2.51 -2.21
CA LEU A 54 -1.55 3.85 -1.71
C LEU A 54 -1.41 3.94 -0.18
N LEU A 55 -1.77 2.89 0.57
CA LEU A 55 -1.50 2.82 2.01
C LEU A 55 0.00 2.84 2.29
N PHE A 56 0.80 2.13 1.50
CA PHE A 56 2.25 2.20 1.63
C PHE A 56 2.77 3.61 1.41
N GLU A 57 2.45 4.22 0.26
CA GLU A 57 2.93 5.55 -0.11
C GLU A 57 2.55 6.64 0.89
N HIS A 58 1.32 6.63 1.38
CA HIS A 58 0.79 7.73 2.18
C HIS A 58 0.91 7.55 3.70
N LEU A 59 1.05 6.32 4.18
CA LEU A 59 0.98 6.02 5.61
C LEU A 59 2.19 5.27 6.15
N ILE A 60 2.64 4.23 5.46
CA ILE A 60 3.73 3.37 5.93
C ILE A 60 5.08 4.05 5.70
N ILE A 61 5.39 4.42 4.45
CA ILE A 61 6.69 5.00 4.08
C ILE A 61 6.99 6.29 4.86
N PRO A 62 6.04 7.24 5.02
CA PRO A 62 6.33 8.49 5.74
C PRO A 62 6.51 8.31 7.25
N ALA A 63 6.12 7.17 7.80
CA ALA A 63 6.08 6.96 9.24
C ALA A 63 7.41 6.38 9.75
N LYS A 64 7.96 7.02 10.80
CA LYS A 64 9.27 6.67 11.36
C LYS A 64 9.11 5.65 12.50
N TYR A 65 9.24 4.37 12.19
CA TYR A 65 9.04 3.29 13.15
C TYR A 65 9.89 2.04 12.85
N TYR A 66 9.85 1.05 13.75
CA TYR A 66 10.44 -0.27 13.51
C TYR A 66 9.61 -1.06 12.49
N VAL A 67 10.25 -1.51 11.42
CA VAL A 67 9.60 -2.26 10.32
C VAL A 67 9.70 -3.78 10.56
N PRO A 68 8.59 -4.49 10.82
CA PRO A 68 8.61 -5.95 10.98
C PRO A 68 8.88 -6.65 9.65
N GLU A 69 9.36 -7.91 9.69
CA GLU A 69 9.66 -8.67 8.46
C GLU A 69 8.40 -8.95 7.62
N SER A 70 7.27 -9.21 8.29
CA SER A 70 5.97 -9.43 7.65
C SER A 70 5.54 -8.27 6.75
N LEU A 71 5.88 -7.04 7.14
CA LEU A 71 5.54 -5.85 6.38
C LEU A 71 6.43 -5.70 5.13
N LEU A 72 7.67 -6.18 5.18
CA LEU A 72 8.57 -6.23 4.02
C LEU A 72 8.10 -7.29 3.02
N GLU A 73 7.66 -8.45 3.52
CA GLU A 73 7.04 -9.50 2.69
C GLU A 73 5.76 -8.95 2.03
N PHE A 74 4.91 -8.25 2.79
CA PHE A 74 3.70 -7.64 2.25
C PHE A 74 4.00 -6.60 1.16
N ALA A 75 5.00 -5.75 1.37
CA ALA A 75 5.41 -4.76 0.37
C ALA A 75 5.86 -5.44 -0.93
N GLN A 76 6.57 -6.56 -0.82
CA GLN A 76 6.97 -7.37 -1.98
C GLN A 76 5.75 -7.92 -2.72
N ASP A 77 4.78 -8.50 -2.00
CA ASP A 77 3.54 -9.01 -2.59
C ASP A 77 2.79 -7.93 -3.38
N VAL A 78 2.70 -6.71 -2.81
CA VAL A 78 2.07 -5.56 -3.47
C VAL A 78 2.82 -5.15 -4.74
N ILE A 79 4.17 -5.10 -4.70
CA ILE A 79 4.99 -4.76 -5.86
C ILE A 79 4.83 -5.81 -6.97
N ASP A 80 4.84 -7.10 -6.62
CA ASP A 80 4.76 -8.19 -7.59
C ASP A 80 3.38 -8.23 -8.26
N GLU A 81 2.31 -8.02 -7.48
CA GLU A 81 0.96 -7.92 -8.01
C GLU A 81 0.76 -6.68 -8.88
N ALA A 82 1.35 -5.54 -8.51
CA ALA A 82 1.30 -4.34 -9.36
C ALA A 82 2.03 -4.57 -10.69
N LYS A 83 3.18 -5.25 -10.67
CA LYS A 83 3.96 -5.58 -11.88
C LYS A 83 3.24 -6.58 -12.78
N SER A 84 2.50 -7.54 -12.22
CA SER A 84 1.68 -8.48 -13.00
C SER A 84 0.57 -7.76 -13.78
N HIS A 85 0.19 -6.56 -13.35
CA HIS A 85 -0.76 -5.65 -13.99
C HIS A 85 -0.09 -4.49 -14.77
N GLU A 86 1.22 -4.56 -15.05
CA GLU A 86 1.98 -3.48 -15.69
C GLU A 86 1.85 -2.11 -14.99
N CYS A 87 1.60 -2.12 -13.67
CA CYS A 87 1.32 -0.95 -12.84
C CYS A 87 0.15 -0.09 -13.33
N LYS A 88 -0.79 -0.68 -14.08
CA LYS A 88 -1.92 0.03 -14.70
C LYS A 88 -3.23 -0.60 -14.30
N VAL A 89 -4.26 0.24 -14.17
CA VAL A 89 -5.64 -0.22 -13.95
C VAL A 89 -6.60 0.53 -14.86
N GLU A 90 -7.46 -0.23 -15.52
CA GLU A 90 -8.60 0.29 -16.25
C GLU A 90 -9.72 0.63 -15.26
N ARG A 91 -10.08 1.91 -15.18
CA ARG A 91 -11.30 2.37 -14.52
C ARG A 91 -12.35 2.62 -15.57
N TYR A 92 -13.57 2.14 -15.33
CA TYR A 92 -14.69 2.37 -16.22
C TYR A 92 -15.97 2.57 -15.40
N GLN A 93 -16.94 3.24 -16.00
CA GLN A 93 -18.30 3.31 -15.48
C GLN A 93 -19.14 2.23 -16.17
N VAL A 94 -20.17 1.73 -15.48
CA VAL A 94 -21.14 0.81 -16.07
C VAL A 94 -22.44 1.58 -16.26
N ASN A 95 -22.94 1.63 -17.50
CA ASN A 95 -24.23 2.27 -17.79
C ASN A 95 -25.41 1.37 -17.38
N GLY A 96 -26.65 1.87 -17.49
CA GLY A 96 -27.86 1.10 -17.14
C GLY A 96 -28.07 -0.21 -17.92
N ASP A 97 -27.37 -0.40 -19.05
CA ASP A 97 -27.40 -1.61 -19.87
C ASP A 97 -26.27 -2.59 -19.53
N GLY A 98 -25.48 -2.32 -18.48
CA GLY A 98 -24.35 -3.15 -18.08
C GLY A 98 -23.09 -2.97 -18.95
N LYS A 99 -23.04 -1.98 -19.83
CA LYS A 99 -21.88 -1.73 -20.71
C LYS A 99 -20.87 -0.81 -20.05
N LYS A 100 -19.58 -1.14 -20.22
CA LYS A 100 -18.46 -0.27 -19.85
C LYS A 100 -18.50 1.01 -20.69
N VAL A 101 -18.46 2.16 -20.03
CA VAL A 101 -18.40 3.50 -20.62
C VAL A 101 -17.36 4.33 -19.86
N ASN A 102 -16.82 5.38 -20.48
CA ASN A 102 -15.82 6.27 -19.86
C ASN A 102 -14.62 5.50 -19.27
N ALA A 103 -14.03 4.60 -20.07
CA ALA A 103 -12.86 3.85 -19.66
C ALA A 103 -11.59 4.72 -19.70
N GLU A 104 -10.84 4.72 -18.61
CA GLU A 104 -9.57 5.42 -18.45
C GLU A 104 -8.52 4.47 -17.86
N ILE A 105 -7.28 4.61 -18.29
CA ILE A 105 -6.15 3.89 -17.72
C ILE A 105 -5.45 4.80 -16.73
N TRP A 106 -5.32 4.34 -15.49
CA TRP A 106 -4.57 5.01 -14.45
C TRP A 106 -3.26 4.29 -14.23
N GLU A 107 -2.16 5.05 -14.18
CA GLU A 107 -0.80 4.53 -14.03
C GLU A 107 -0.28 4.79 -12.62
N TYR A 108 0.26 3.74 -11.99
CA TYR A 108 0.77 3.75 -10.62
C TYR A 108 2.26 3.43 -10.53
N SER A 109 2.97 3.46 -11.66
CA SER A 109 4.41 3.18 -11.75
C SER A 109 5.23 4.01 -10.74
N GLU A 110 4.89 5.29 -10.52
CA GLU A 110 5.57 6.14 -9.55
C GLU A 110 5.35 5.67 -8.10
N THR A 111 4.11 5.34 -7.74
CA THR A 111 3.77 4.79 -6.42
C THR A 111 4.55 3.51 -6.16
N ILE A 112 4.58 2.59 -7.12
CA ILE A 112 5.30 1.30 -6.97
C ILE A 112 6.81 1.51 -6.90
N SER A 113 7.38 2.47 -7.62
CA SER A 113 8.80 2.83 -7.51
C SER A 113 9.14 3.29 -6.08
N LYS A 114 8.33 4.15 -5.47
CA LYS A 114 8.55 4.60 -4.07
C LYS A 114 8.53 3.45 -3.07
N ILE A 115 7.61 2.50 -3.23
CA ILE A 115 7.53 1.31 -2.37
C ILE A 115 8.77 0.43 -2.56
N THR A 116 9.21 0.28 -3.81
CA THR A 116 10.41 -0.52 -4.14
C THR A 116 11.67 0.08 -3.50
N GLU A 117 11.87 1.39 -3.67
CA GLU A 117 13.01 2.12 -3.06
C GLU A 117 13.01 1.98 -1.54
N TRP A 118 11.86 2.20 -0.89
CA TRP A 118 11.72 2.03 0.55
C TRP A 118 12.02 0.59 1.01
N LEU A 119 11.51 -0.42 0.29
CA LEU A 119 11.74 -1.84 0.61
C LEU A 119 13.23 -2.20 0.56
N ASP A 120 13.94 -1.73 -0.46
CA ASP A 120 15.38 -1.97 -0.63
C ASP A 120 16.20 -1.29 0.48
N GLU A 121 15.83 -0.06 0.87
CA GLU A 121 16.46 0.66 1.98
C GLU A 121 16.30 -0.08 3.31
N GLU A 122 15.08 -0.53 3.64
CA GLU A 122 14.79 -1.23 4.89
C GLU A 122 15.46 -2.62 4.96
N LYS A 123 15.44 -3.39 3.85
CA LYS A 123 16.18 -4.66 3.76
C LYS A 123 17.68 -4.44 3.96
N GLY A 124 18.26 -3.46 3.27
CA GLY A 124 19.68 -3.11 3.39
C GLY A 124 20.07 -2.62 4.79
N PHE A 125 19.19 -1.89 5.49
CA PHE A 125 19.40 -1.50 6.88
C PHE A 125 19.42 -2.71 7.82
N LYS A 126 18.46 -3.63 7.69
CA LYS A 126 18.40 -4.86 8.50
C LYS A 126 19.62 -5.77 8.31
N GLU A 127 20.10 -5.95 7.08
CA GLU A 127 21.30 -6.75 6.80
C GLU A 127 22.54 -6.18 7.48
N LYS A 128 22.75 -4.85 7.39
CA LYS A 128 23.84 -4.16 8.07
C LYS A 128 23.77 -4.31 9.60
N MET A 129 22.57 -4.32 10.16
CA MET A 129 22.38 -4.56 11.60
C MET A 129 22.72 -6.01 11.98
N LYS A 130 22.30 -7.01 11.19
CA LYS A 130 22.66 -8.42 11.42
C LYS A 130 24.18 -8.63 11.45
N MET A 131 24.91 -8.05 10.49
CA MET A 131 26.38 -8.15 10.42
C MET A 131 27.11 -7.47 11.60
N LYS A 132 26.55 -6.41 12.18
CA LYS A 132 27.19 -5.69 13.30
C LYS A 132 27.04 -6.38 14.65
N PHE A 133 25.96 -7.15 14.85
CA PHE A 133 25.64 -7.74 16.15
C PHE A 133 25.86 -9.26 16.21
N PHE A 134 26.06 -9.91 15.06
CA PHE A 134 26.41 -11.33 14.95
C PHE A 134 27.52 -11.51 13.89
N PRO A 135 28.78 -11.16 14.21
CA PRO A 135 29.92 -11.37 13.33
C PRO A 135 30.30 -12.85 13.17
#